data_AF-A0AA42PCP5-F1
#
_entry.id   AF-A0AA42PCP5-F1
#
_cell.length_a   1.000
_cell.length_b   1.000
_cell.length_c   1.000
_cell.angle_alpha   90.00
_cell.angle_beta   90.00
_cell.angle_gamma   90.00
#
_symmetry.space_group_name_H-M   'P 1'
#
loop_
_entity.id
_entity.type
_entity.pdbx_description
1 polymer ?
#
loop_
_entity_poly.entity_id
_entity_poly.type
_entity_poly.pdbx_seq_one_letter_code
_entity_poly.pdbx_strand_id
1 'polypeptide(L)' 'MLGHKAVSQATGIKEERLKTIRYKADANVRTIELDVIAHAYQQYSLWLRTGEIDLSKGQISPAYAEADLKLAEQDAGSK' A
#
# COMPACT_ATOMS: atom_id res chain seq x y z
N MET A 1 -5.31 -6.29 0.98
CA MET A 1 -5.04 -4.91 1.47
C MET A 1 -5.70 -4.76 2.84
N LEU A 2 -5.01 -4.23 3.85
CA LEU A 2 -5.60 -3.99 5.17
C LEU A 2 -6.73 -2.94 5.05
N GLY A 3 -7.87 -3.18 5.69
CA GLY A 3 -8.95 -2.19 5.75
C GLY A 3 -8.55 -0.98 6.62
N HIS A 4 -9.23 0.16 6.46
CA HIS A 4 -8.94 1.38 7.23
C HIS A 4 -9.00 1.15 8.75
N LYS A 5 -9.89 0.25 9.19
CA LYS A 5 -9.99 -0.18 10.59
C LYS A 5 -8.72 -0.88 11.09
N ALA A 6 -8.15 -1.79 10.30
CA ALA A 6 -6.94 -2.52 10.67
C ALA A 6 -5.71 -1.60 10.68
N VAL A 7 -5.62 -0.68 9.71
CA VAL A 7 -4.56 0.34 9.70
C VAL A 7 -4.70 1.30 10.88
N SER A 8 -5.93 1.70 11.24
CA SER A 8 -6.20 2.51 12.43
C SER A 8 -5.67 1.85 13.70
N GLN A 9 -5.97 0.55 13.89
CA GLN A 9 -5.47 -0.22 15.02
C GLN A 9 -3.94 -0.35 15.05
N ALA A 10 -3.31 -0.51 13.89
CA ALA A 10 -1.85 -0.66 13.79
C ALA A 10 -1.08 0.67 13.93
N THR A 11 -1.67 1.80 13.54
CA THR A 11 -0.97 3.09 13.42
C THR A 11 -1.41 4.14 14.44
N GLY A 12 -2.56 3.93 15.10
CA GLY A 12 -3.20 4.95 15.95
C GLY A 12 -3.83 6.11 15.18
N ILE A 13 -3.75 6.12 13.84
CA ILE A 13 -4.43 7.12 13.01
C ILE A 13 -5.93 6.84 13.03
N LYS A 14 -6.74 7.84 13.34
CA LYS A 14 -8.21 7.74 13.31
C LYS A 14 -8.70 7.21 11.96
N GLU A 15 -9.67 6.29 11.98
CA GLU A 15 -10.25 5.71 10.76
C GLU A 15 -10.76 6.76 9.77
N GLU A 16 -11.41 7.83 10.26
CA GLU A 16 -11.88 8.96 9.44
C GLU A 16 -10.73 9.68 8.70
N ARG A 17 -9.57 9.80 9.35
CA ARG A 17 -8.38 10.37 8.72
C ARG A 17 -7.83 9.44 7.64
N LEU A 18 -7.84 8.13 7.87
CA LEU A 18 -7.44 7.13 6.87
C LEU A 18 -8.41 7.09 5.68
N LYS A 19 -9.73 7.26 5.90
CA LYS A 19 -10.71 7.45 4.82
C LYS A 19 -10.39 8.69 3.99
N THR A 20 -10.08 9.81 4.66
CA THR A 20 -9.68 11.05 3.98
C THR A 20 -8.45 10.83 3.12
N ILE A 21 -7.39 10.26 3.67
CA ILE A 21 -6.14 9.96 2.95
C ILE A 21 -6.42 9.04 1.74
N ARG A 22 -7.31 8.06 1.88
CA ARG A 22 -7.60 7.09 0.81
C ARG A 22 -8.47 7.67 -0.31
N TYR A 23 -9.48 8.48 0.02
CA TYR A 23 -10.53 8.88 -0.92
C TYR A 23 -10.37 10.30 -1.45
N LYS A 24 -9.60 11.16 -0.78
CA LYS A 24 -9.32 12.52 -1.25
C LYS A 24 -7.92 12.61 -1.84
N ALA A 25 -7.84 12.76 -3.17
CA ALA A 25 -6.57 12.87 -3.88
C ALA A 25 -5.75 14.12 -3.49
N ASP A 26 -6.42 15.16 -2.99
CA ASP A 26 -5.83 16.41 -2.52
C ASP A 26 -5.52 16.42 -1.02
N ALA A 27 -5.75 15.30 -0.32
CA ALA A 27 -5.43 15.21 1.10
C ALA A 27 -3.93 15.39 1.32
N ASN A 28 -3.55 16.46 2.02
CA ASN A 28 -2.20 16.62 2.50
C ASN A 28 -1.90 15.54 3.56
N VAL A 29 -0.98 14.63 3.24
CA VAL A 29 -0.51 13.58 4.15
C VAL A 29 0.76 14.06 4.83
N ARG A 30 0.74 14.12 6.17
CA ARG A 30 1.94 14.50 6.93
C ARG A 30 2.98 13.39 6.86
N THR A 31 4.26 13.74 6.90
CA THR A 31 5.37 12.76 6.89
C THR A 31 5.22 11.69 7.97
N ILE A 32 4.81 12.08 9.19
CA ILE A 32 4.56 11.13 10.28
C ILE A 32 3.42 10.15 9.97
N GLU A 33 2.37 10.60 9.29
CA GLU A 33 1.25 9.75 8.87
C GLU A 33 1.71 8.76 7.79
N LEU A 34 2.49 9.26 6.82
CA LEU A 34 3.09 8.42 5.78
C LEU A 34 4.01 7.35 6.38
N ASP A 35 4.86 7.72 7.33
CA ASP A 35 5.81 6.80 7.96
C ASP A 35 5.10 5.66 8.69
N VAL A 36 4.10 5.97 9.52
CA VAL A 36 3.37 4.91 10.25
C VAL A 36 2.52 4.04 9.31
N ILE A 37 1.95 4.62 8.24
CA ILE A 37 1.26 3.84 7.20
C ILE A 37 2.24 2.92 6.49
N ALA A 38 3.43 3.40 6.13
CA ALA A 38 4.47 2.59 5.49
C ALA A 38 4.92 1.42 6.38
N HIS A 39 5.01 1.62 7.71
CA HIS A 39 5.28 0.52 8.65
C HIS A 39 4.15 -0.53 8.70
N ALA A 40 2.89 -0.11 8.56
CA ALA A 40 1.75 -1.03 8.49
C ALA A 40 1.70 -1.82 7.17
N TYR A 41 2.33 -1.30 6.11
CA TYR A 41 2.38 -1.90 4.78
C TYR A 41 3.83 -2.16 4.34
N GLN A 42 4.52 -3.06 5.05
CA GLN A 42 5.97 -3.29 4.87
C GLN A 42 6.38 -3.58 3.41
N GLN A 43 5.59 -4.37 2.67
CA GLN A 43 5.85 -4.70 1.25
C GLN A 43 5.77 -3.47 0.31
N TYR A 44 5.06 -2.42 0.73
CA TYR A 44 4.89 -1.19 -0.04
C TYR A 44 5.68 -0.03 0.59
N SER A 45 6.49 -0.27 1.62
CA SER A 45 7.10 0.79 2.43
C SER A 45 8.04 1.68 1.60
N LEU A 46 8.89 1.08 0.76
CA LEU A 46 9.80 1.82 -0.10
C LEU A 46 9.01 2.71 -1.08
N TRP A 47 8.03 2.10 -1.75
CA TRP A 47 7.18 2.80 -2.73
C TRP A 47 6.40 3.95 -2.09
N LEU A 48 5.82 3.75 -0.90
CA LEU A 48 5.09 4.79 -0.17
C LEU A 48 5.98 5.99 0.18
N ARG A 49 7.26 5.75 0.52
CA ARG A 49 8.17 6.82 0.97
C ARG A 49 8.93 7.50 -0.16
N THR A 50 9.24 6.78 -1.24
CA THR A 50 10.18 7.22 -2.27
C THR A 50 9.64 7.12 -3.70
N GLY A 51 8.58 6.35 -3.91
CA GLY A 51 8.10 5.98 -5.25
C GLY A 51 8.88 4.85 -5.91
N GLU A 52 9.97 4.36 -5.30
CA GLU A 52 10.81 3.29 -5.84
C GLU A 52 10.30 1.89 -5.45
N ILE A 53 10.76 0.86 -6.18
CA ILE A 53 10.53 -0.55 -5.88
C ILE A 53 11.87 -1.31 -5.85
N ASP A 54 11.96 -2.35 -5.04
CA ASP A 54 13.12 -3.25 -4.94
C ASP A 54 12.61 -4.69 -4.74
N LEU A 55 12.45 -5.41 -5.85
CA LEU A 55 11.90 -6.77 -5.87
C LEU A 55 12.77 -7.75 -5.07
N SER A 56 14.10 -7.53 -5.05
CA SER A 56 15.04 -8.40 -4.34
C SER A 56 14.80 -8.39 -2.83
N LYS A 57 14.20 -7.30 -2.31
CA LYS A 57 13.84 -7.14 -0.89
C LYS A 57 12.34 -7.25 -0.65
N GLY A 58 11.57 -7.72 -1.63
CA GLY A 58 10.11 -7.80 -1.54
C GLY A 58 9.41 -6.44 -1.43
N GLN A 59 10.07 -5.36 -1.85
CA GLN A 59 9.50 -4.02 -1.90
C GLN A 59 8.88 -3.79 -3.27
N ILE A 60 7.55 -3.77 -3.33
CA ILE A 60 6.79 -3.70 -4.57
C ILE A 60 5.88 -2.47 -4.58
N SER A 61 5.27 -2.18 -5.73
CA SER A 61 4.19 -1.19 -5.85
C SER A 61 2.84 -1.90 -6.02
N PRO A 62 1.71 -1.22 -5.75
CA PRO A 62 0.40 -1.75 -6.07
C PRO A 62 0.25 -2.13 -7.55
N ALA A 63 0.80 -1.31 -8.45
CA ALA A 63 0.79 -1.57 -9.89
C ALA A 63 1.56 -2.86 -10.25
N TYR A 64 2.70 -3.12 -9.60
CA TYR A 64 3.42 -4.38 -9.77
C TYR A 64 2.58 -5.58 -9.28
N ALA A 65 1.99 -5.47 -8.08
CA ALA A 65 1.15 -6.54 -7.53
C ALA A 65 -0.05 -6.87 -8.42
N GLU A 66 -0.71 -5.86 -9.01
CA GLU A 66 -1.82 -6.07 -9.95
C GLU A 66 -1.36 -6.72 -11.26
N ALA A 67 -0.19 -6.35 -11.78
CA ALA A 67 0.37 -6.94 -13.00
C ALA A 67 0.76 -8.41 -12.78
N ASP A 68 1.40 -8.71 -11.65
CA ASP A 68 1.81 -10.06 -11.25
C ASP A 68 0.60 -11.00 -11.10
N LEU A 69 -0.47 -10.52 -10.45
CA LEU A 69 -1.74 -11.25 -10.33
C LEU A 69 -2.34 -11.60 -11.70
N LYS A 70 -2.39 -10.64 -12.64
CA LYS A 70 -2.92 -10.88 -13.98
C LYS A 70 -2.09 -11.90 -14.76
N LEU A 71 -0.77 -11.89 -14.58
CA LEU A 71 0.11 -12.87 -15.23
C LEU A 71 -0.14 -14.28 -14.69
N ALA A 72 -0.31 -14.43 -13.37
CA ALA A 72 -0.65 -15.70 -12.74
C ALA A 72 -2.04 -16.22 -13.18
N GLU A 73 -3.03 -15.34 -13.36
CA GLU A 73 -4.35 -15.72 -13.87
C GLU A 73 -4.32 -16.14 -15.35
N GLN A 74 -3.42 -15.57 -16.15
CA GLN A 74 -3.23 -15.96 -17.56
C GLN A 74 -2.53 -17.32 -17.71
N ASP A 75 -1.60 -17.65 -16.81
CA ASP A 75 -0.92 -18.96 -16.79
C ASP A 75 -1.87 -20.11 -16.40
N ALA A 76 -2.91 -19.81 -15.60
CA ALA A 76 -3.94 -20.77 -15.20
C ALA A 76 -4.91 -21.19 -16.34
N GLY A 77 -4.73 -20.68 -17.57
CA GLY A 77 -5.63 -20.85 -18.71
C GLY A 77 -5.09 -21.63 -19.91
N SER A 78 -3.93 -22.30 -19.81
CA SER A 78 -3.47 -23.21 -20.89
C SER A 78 -3.77 -24.66 -20.57
N LYS A 79 -4.96 -25.13 -20.96
CA LYS A 79 -5.24 -26.56 -21.19
C LYS A 79 -6.29 -26.77 -22.26
#